data_AF-A0A1V9X1E2-F1
#
_entry.id   AF-A0A1V9X1E2-F1
#
_cell.length_a   1.000
_cell.length_b   1.000
_cell.length_c   1.000
_cell.angle_alpha   90.00
_cell.angle_beta   90.00
_cell.angle_gamma   90.00
#
_symmetry.space_group_name_H-M   'P 1'
#
loop_
_entity.id
_entity.type
_entity.pdbx_description
1 polymer ?
#
loop_
_entity_poly.entity_id
_entity_poly.type
_entity_poly.pdbx_seq_one_letter_code
_entity_poly.pdbx_strand_id
1 'polypeptide(L)'
;MLPRPNGPADEARRLLASVCESIALNAAPVWADMALQIAVNRGKYLFAQRAIALRVARAYRTVSIAAVLVFARMIPWDLLAEARTHKALDENLPTAGQN
;
A
#
# COMPACT_ATOMS: atom_id res chain seq x y z
N MET A 1 -23.77 2.24 8.63
CA MET A 1 -24.02 1.46 7.39
C MET A 1 -22.76 0.70 7.03
N LEU A 2 -22.86 -0.60 6.74
CA LEU A 2 -21.72 -1.46 6.38
C LEU A 2 -21.46 -1.39 4.87
N PRO A 3 -20.18 -1.40 4.41
CA PRO A 3 -19.86 -1.63 3.02
C PRO A 3 -20.47 -2.95 2.57
N ARG A 4 -21.13 -2.97 1.40
CA ARG A 4 -21.63 -4.22 0.80
C ARG A 4 -20.42 -4.95 0.17
N PRO A 5 -19.88 -6.01 0.81
CA PRO A 5 -18.80 -6.77 0.20
C PRO A 5 -19.37 -7.50 -1.02
N ASN A 6 -18.60 -7.62 -2.10
CA ASN A 6 -18.91 -8.47 -3.27
C ASN A 6 -19.97 -7.95 -4.27
N GLY A 7 -20.17 -6.64 -4.38
CA GLY A 7 -20.91 -6.05 -5.52
C GLY A 7 -19.97 -5.67 -6.68
N PRO A 8 -20.49 -5.47 -7.91
CA PRO A 8 -19.69 -4.97 -9.04
C PRO A 8 -18.96 -3.66 -8.74
N ALA A 9 -19.58 -2.80 -7.91
CA ALA A 9 -18.97 -1.57 -7.44
C ALA A 9 -17.81 -1.80 -6.44
N ASP A 10 -17.75 -2.95 -5.76
CA ASP A 10 -16.65 -3.34 -4.87
C ASP A 10 -15.44 -3.82 -5.67
N GLU A 11 -15.68 -4.63 -6.71
CA GLU A 11 -14.63 -5.08 -7.63
C GLU A 11 -13.97 -3.91 -8.35
N ALA A 12 -14.75 -2.98 -8.90
CA ALA A 12 -14.21 -1.78 -9.54
C ALA A 12 -13.36 -0.92 -8.58
N ARG A 13 -13.79 -0.77 -7.32
CA ARG A 13 -13.02 -0.04 -6.28
C ARG A 13 -11.74 -0.78 -5.91
N ARG A 14 -11.78 -2.11 -5.79
CA ARG A 14 -10.59 -2.93 -5.51
C ARG A 14 -9.59 -2.86 -6.66
N LEU A 15 -10.07 -2.88 -7.91
CA LEU A 15 -9.22 -2.70 -9.08
C LEU A 15 -8.55 -1.32 -9.08
N LEU A 16 -9.30 -0.25 -8.79
CA LEU A 16 -8.71 1.08 -8.66
C LEU A 16 -7.69 1.13 -7.53
N ALA A 17 -7.97 0.48 -6.40
CA ALA A 17 -7.04 0.40 -5.28
C ALA A 17 -5.75 -0.34 -5.66
N SER A 18 -5.84 -1.47 -6.38
CA SER A 18 -4.67 -2.23 -6.82
C SER A 18 -3.84 -1.48 -7.87
N VAL A 19 -4.48 -0.70 -8.74
CA VAL A 19 -3.79 0.19 -9.68
C VAL A 19 -3.06 1.30 -8.92
N CYS A 20 -3.72 1.96 -7.96
CA CYS A 20 -3.07 2.97 -7.13
C CYS A 20 -1.90 2.39 -6.33
N GLU A 21 -2.07 1.19 -5.76
CA GLU A 21 -1.00 0.47 -5.08
C GLU A 21 0.16 0.17 -6.02
N SER A 22 -0.11 -0.32 -7.23
CA SER A 22 0.91 -0.58 -8.24
C SER A 22 1.67 0.69 -8.61
N ILE A 23 0.98 1.81 -8.88
CA ILE A 23 1.60 3.11 -9.18
C ILE A 23 2.45 3.58 -7.99
N ALA A 24 1.88 3.53 -6.78
CA ALA A 24 2.54 4.00 -5.58
C ALA A 24 3.81 3.21 -5.25
N LEU A 25 3.90 1.95 -5.66
CA LEU A 25 4.99 1.04 -5.29
C LEU A 25 5.85 0.58 -6.47
N ASN A 26 5.55 1.01 -7.70
CA ASN A 26 6.31 0.63 -8.90
C ASN A 26 7.78 1.03 -8.79
N ALA A 27 8.03 2.22 -8.23
CA ALA A 27 9.38 2.74 -8.04
C ALA A 27 9.90 2.55 -6.60
N ALA A 28 9.23 1.73 -5.77
CA ALA A 28 9.57 1.58 -4.36
C ALA A 28 11.06 1.29 -4.11
N PRO A 29 11.73 0.37 -4.84
CA PRO A 29 13.16 0.10 -4.60
C PRO A 29 14.08 1.31 -4.79
N VAL A 30 13.65 2.33 -5.55
CA VAL A 30 14.46 3.52 -5.85
C VAL A 30 14.30 4.59 -4.78
N TRP A 31 13.08 4.80 -4.26
CA TRP A 31 12.80 5.91 -3.34
C TRP A 31 12.54 5.48 -1.90
N ALA A 32 12.15 4.23 -1.63
CA ALA A 32 11.66 3.81 -0.31
C ALA A 32 12.73 3.92 0.78
N ASP A 33 13.97 3.51 0.48
CA ASP A 33 15.08 3.53 1.43
C ASP A 33 15.41 4.95 1.91
N MET A 34 15.27 5.96 1.04
CA MET A 34 15.54 7.36 1.40
C MET A 34 14.30 8.07 1.94
N ALA A 35 13.13 7.85 1.32
CA ALA A 35 11.93 8.61 1.63
C ALA A 35 11.22 8.13 2.90
N LEU A 36 11.26 6.83 3.23
CA LEU A 36 10.57 6.28 4.41
C LEU A 36 11.32 6.49 5.73
N GLN A 37 12.62 6.82 5.68
CA GLN A 37 13.40 7.22 6.85
C GLN A 37 12.89 8.52 7.48
N ILE A 38 12.22 9.36 6.67
CA ILE A 38 11.64 10.62 7.12
C ILE A 38 10.22 10.36 7.61
N ALA A 39 10.00 10.45 8.92
CA ALA A 39 8.70 10.20 9.56
C ALA A 39 7.54 11.03 8.95
N VAL A 40 7.82 12.27 8.55
CA VAL A 40 6.84 13.15 7.88
C VAL A 40 6.39 12.58 6.53
N ASN A 41 7.31 12.02 5.75
CA ASN A 41 7.00 11.43 4.46
C ASN A 41 6.19 10.15 4.63
N ARG A 42 6.55 9.31 5.61
CA ARG A 42 5.76 8.13 5.99
C ARG A 42 4.34 8.51 6.38
N GLY A 43 4.17 9.57 7.18
CA GLY A 43 2.86 10.09 7.55
C GLY A 43 2.03 10.59 6.36
N LYS A 44 2.63 11.35 5.44
CA LYS A 44 1.98 11.81 4.20
C LYS A 44 1.57 10.63 3.31
N TYR A 45 2.42 9.62 3.22
CA TYR A 45 2.17 8.42 2.42
C TYR A 45 1.00 7.61 2.97
N LEU A 46 0.97 7.36 4.29
CA LEU A 46 -0.17 6.74 4.98
C LEU A 46 -1.45 7.57 4.85
N PHE A 47 -1.35 8.91 4.86
CA PHE A 47 -2.51 9.78 4.67
C PHE A 47 -3.09 9.69 3.25
N ALA A 48 -2.23 9.62 2.22
CA ALA A 48 -2.64 9.39 0.84
C ALA A 48 -3.34 8.02 0.69
N GLN A 49 -2.78 6.98 1.31
CA GLN A 49 -3.38 5.65 1.32
C GLN A 49 -4.75 5.65 2.03
N ARG A 50 -4.88 6.35 3.17
CA ARG A 50 -6.14 6.49 3.92
C ARG A 50 -7.26 7.05 3.03
N ALA A 51 -6.97 8.03 2.18
CA ALA A 51 -7.98 8.60 1.29
C ALA A 51 -8.55 7.56 0.31
N ILE A 52 -7.71 6.67 -0.20
CA ILE A 52 -8.11 5.56 -1.06
C ILE A 52 -8.87 4.51 -0.25
N ALA A 53 -8.33 4.10 0.90
CA ALA A 53 -8.96 3.12 1.77
C ALA A 53 -10.36 3.55 2.23
N LEU A 54 -10.59 4.84 2.51
CA LEU A 54 -11.92 5.38 2.83
C LEU A 54 -12.91 5.22 1.67
N ARG A 55 -12.47 5.45 0.43
CA ARG A 55 -13.31 5.27 -0.78
C ARG A 55 -13.60 3.79 -1.03
N VAL A 56 -12.60 2.93 -0.83
CA VAL A 56 -12.75 1.48 -0.95
C VAL A 56 -13.65 0.93 0.14
N ALA A 57 -13.50 1.32 1.40
CA ALA A 57 -14.30 0.81 2.51
C ALA A 57 -15.67 1.50 2.68
N ARG A 58 -15.93 2.61 1.96
CA ARG A 58 -17.09 3.50 2.18
C ARG A 58 -17.25 3.90 3.65
N ALA A 59 -16.11 4.11 4.32
CA ALA A 59 -16.06 4.38 5.75
C ALA A 59 -16.12 5.90 6.04
N TYR A 60 -16.55 6.26 7.25
CA TYR A 60 -16.57 7.66 7.68
C TYR A 60 -15.16 8.25 7.80
N ARG A 61 -15.04 9.56 7.56
CA ARG A 61 -13.76 10.28 7.64
C ARG A 61 -13.06 10.17 9.01
N THR A 62 -13.80 9.88 10.08
CA THR A 62 -13.31 9.75 11.46
C THR A 62 -12.67 8.41 11.78
N VAL A 63 -12.89 7.38 10.95
CA VAL A 63 -12.31 6.05 11.15
C VAL A 63 -10.78 6.14 11.12
N SER A 64 -10.08 5.49 12.06
CA SER A 64 -8.61 5.52 12.10
C SER A 64 -7.97 4.90 10.84
N ILE A 65 -6.71 5.24 10.55
CA ILE A 65 -6.00 4.71 9.37
C ILE A 65 -5.95 3.17 9.43
N ALA A 66 -5.54 2.62 10.58
CA ALA A 66 -5.46 1.18 10.77
C ALA A 66 -6.81 0.49 10.54
N ALA A 67 -7.90 1.01 11.10
CA ALA A 67 -9.22 0.41 10.95
C ALA A 67 -9.72 0.47 9.50
N VAL A 68 -9.54 1.60 8.80
CA VAL A 68 -10.00 1.71 7.41
C VAL A 68 -9.20 0.81 6.46
N LEU A 69 -7.90 0.62 6.72
CA LEU A 69 -7.07 -0.31 5.94
C LEU A 69 -7.56 -1.76 6.10
N VAL A 70 -7.92 -2.16 7.32
CA VAL A 70 -8.52 -3.48 7.59
C VAL A 70 -9.86 -3.62 6.85
N PHE A 71 -10.75 -2.63 6.93
CA PHE A 71 -12.03 -2.66 6.19
C PHE A 71 -11.85 -2.69 4.68
N ALA A 72 -10.82 -2.02 4.16
CA ALA A 72 -10.47 -2.02 2.75
C ALA A 72 -9.67 -3.27 2.33
N ARG A 73 -9.26 -4.12 3.29
CA ARG A 73 -8.33 -5.24 3.09
C ARG A 73 -7.02 -4.83 2.41
N MET A 74 -6.48 -3.68 2.79
CA MET A 74 -5.24 -3.11 2.24
C MET A 74 -4.12 -3.21 3.28
N ILE A 75 -2.93 -3.60 2.83
CA ILE A 75 -1.71 -3.58 3.65
C ILE A 75 -1.14 -2.14 3.63
N PRO A 76 -0.67 -1.58 4.76
CA PRO A 76 0.01 -0.29 4.77
C PRO A 76 1.11 -0.22 3.71
N TRP A 77 1.09 0.82 2.88
CA TRP A 77 1.99 0.90 1.73
C TRP A 77 3.46 1.09 2.13
N ASP A 78 3.73 1.72 3.27
CA ASP A 78 5.06 1.86 3.84
C ASP A 78 5.68 0.48 4.14
N LEU A 79 4.92 -0.41 4.78
CA LEU A 79 5.36 -1.79 5.02
C LEU A 79 5.59 -2.56 3.72
N LEU A 80 4.71 -2.34 2.73
CA LEU A 80 4.83 -3.03 1.46
C LEU A 80 6.01 -2.52 0.62
N ALA A 81 6.33 -1.23 0.73
CA ALA A 81 7.51 -0.62 0.12
C ALA A 81 8.80 -1.17 0.74
N GLU A 82 8.88 -1.24 2.07
CA GLU A 82 10.00 -1.87 2.79
C GLU A 82 10.20 -3.32 2.35
N ALA A 83 9.13 -4.11 2.30
CA ALA A 83 9.18 -5.51 1.87
C ALA A 83 9.67 -5.67 0.41
N ARG A 84 9.23 -4.79 -0.49
CA ARG A 84 9.68 -4.82 -1.91
C ARG A 84 11.13 -4.40 -2.06
N THR A 85 11.58 -3.42 -1.30
CA THR A 85 12.99 -3.01 -1.29
C THR A 85 13.87 -4.13 -0.76
N HIS A 86 13.49 -4.77 0.35
CA HIS A 86 14.23 -5.93 0.88
C HIS A 86 14.31 -7.06 -0.14
N LYS A 87 13.19 -7.42 -0.77
CA LYS A 87 13.17 -8.44 -1.83
C LYS A 87 14.08 -8.07 -3.02
N ALA A 88 14.08 -6.80 -3.43
CA ALA A 88 14.97 -6.34 -4.49
C ALA A 88 16.45 -6.43 -4.08
N LEU A 89 16.80 -6.20 -2.81
CA LEU A 89 18.17 -6.40 -2.31
C LEU A 89 18.55 -7.89 -2.33
N ASP A 90 17.64 -8.78 -1.94
CA ASP A 90 17.86 -10.23 -1.96
C ASP A 90 18.02 -10.79 -3.38
N GLU A 91 17.21 -10.32 -4.34
CA GLU A 91 17.29 -10.73 -5.75
C GLU A 91 18.58 -10.22 -6.43
N ASN A 92 19.19 -9.15 -5.92
CA ASN A 92 20.47 -8.62 -6.43
C ASN A 92 21.70 -9.27 -5.76
N LEU A 93 21.52 -10.21 -4.83
CA LEU A 93 22.62 -11.02 -4.32
C LEU A 93 23.11 -11.93 -5.46
N PRO A 94 24.39 -11.89 -5.85
CA PRO A 94 24.89 -12.72 -6.94
C PRO A 94 24.61 -14.17 -6.59
N THR A 95 24.03 -14.90 -7.54
CA THR A 95 23.84 -16.35 -7.52
C THR A 95 25.22 -17.02 -7.45
N ALA A 96 25.84 -16.97 -6.27
CA ALA A 96 27.11 -17.61 -5.93
C ALA A 96 26.84 -19.11 -5.84
N GLY A 97 26.76 -19.77 -7.00
CA GLY A 97 26.49 -21.19 -7.04
C GLY A 97 26.07 -21.75 -8.40
N GLN A 98 26.53 -21.18 -9.51
CA GLN A 98 26.54 -21.90 -10.79
C GLN A 98 27.96 -21.90 -11.35
N ASN A 99 28.78 -22.76 -10.74
CA ASN A 99 29.95 -23.39 -11.37
C ASN A 99 29.54 -24.79 -11.83
#